data_AF-A0A832TYF0-F1
#
_entry.id   AF-A0A832TYF0-F1
#
_cell.length_a   1.000
_cell.length_b   1.000
_cell.length_c   1.000
_cell.angle_alpha   90.00
_cell.angle_beta   90.00
_cell.angle_gamma   90.00
#
_symmetry.space_group_name_H-M   'P 1'
#
loop_
_entity.id
_entity.type
_entity.pdbx_description
1 polymer ?
#
loop_
_entity_poly.entity_id
_entity_poly.type
_entity_poly.pdbx_seq_one_letter_code
_entity_poly.pdbx_strand_id
1 'polypeptide(L)'
;MEVKFEQRLTELKAEYESGQKILEDIELKIAELEDRKKSLSETLLRISGAIDLLEEVLEEKEDVKESETTVETRTITGSVEVPNVMRQPLEKAIKTLEEAGLIAGEIIEKKGVLPIGVLAGDILRQEPKPGTKSPAGSAVKLVVAVKGKFLPPDRNSLCDAYSDRI
;
A
#
# COMPACT_ATOMS: atom_id res chain seq x y z
N MET A 1 -33.50 -54.56 0.42
CA MET A 1 -32.14 -54.14 0.80
C MET A 1 -31.33 -53.74 -0.43
N GLU A 2 -31.41 -54.49 -1.52
CA GLU A 2 -30.70 -54.25 -2.80
C GLU A 2 -30.94 -52.86 -3.39
N VAL A 3 -32.18 -52.37 -3.43
CA VAL A 3 -32.53 -51.04 -3.96
C VAL A 3 -31.77 -49.89 -3.28
N LYS A 4 -31.47 -49.99 -1.97
CA LYS A 4 -30.70 -48.95 -1.25
C LYS A 4 -29.24 -48.93 -1.69
N PHE A 5 -28.66 -50.10 -2.00
CA PHE A 5 -27.29 -50.20 -2.49
C PHE A 5 -27.17 -49.68 -3.91
N GLU A 6 -28.16 -49.95 -4.76
CA GLU A 6 -28.20 -49.41 -6.13
C GLU A 6 -28.28 -47.88 -6.12
N GLN A 7 -29.15 -47.31 -5.28
CA GLN A 7 -29.24 -45.86 -5.09
C GLN A 7 -27.89 -45.28 -4.66
N ARG A 8 -27.25 -45.88 -3.64
CA ARG A 8 -25.95 -45.41 -3.16
C ARG A 8 -24.85 -45.53 -4.21
N LEU A 9 -24.87 -46.58 -5.04
CA LEU A 9 -23.94 -46.74 -6.16
C LEU A 9 -24.14 -45.67 -7.24
N THR A 10 -25.38 -45.31 -7.55
CA THR A 10 -25.65 -44.23 -8.53
C THR A 10 -25.18 -42.87 -8.03
N GLU A 11 -25.39 -42.58 -6.75
CA GLU A 11 -24.92 -41.35 -6.11
C GLU A 11 -23.39 -41.28 -6.09
N LEU A 12 -22.73 -42.34 -5.63
CA LEU A 12 -21.26 -42.43 -5.62
C LEU A 12 -20.64 -42.27 -7.01
N LYS A 13 -21.26 -42.84 -8.05
CA LYS A 13 -20.81 -42.66 -9.44
C LYS A 13 -20.96 -41.22 -9.90
N ALA A 14 -22.08 -40.57 -9.60
CA ALA A 14 -22.29 -39.18 -9.95
C ALA A 14 -21.31 -38.24 -9.23
N GLU A 15 -21.07 -38.46 -7.93
CA GLU A 15 -20.05 -37.73 -7.16
C GLU A 15 -18.66 -37.94 -7.78
N TYR A 16 -18.29 -39.17 -8.11
CA TYR A 16 -17.02 -39.49 -8.74
C TYR A 16 -16.84 -38.79 -10.10
N GLU A 17 -17.84 -38.85 -10.97
CA GLU A 17 -17.81 -38.16 -12.27
C GLU A 17 -17.71 -36.64 -12.09
N SER A 18 -18.42 -36.07 -11.11
CA SER A 18 -18.30 -34.65 -10.80
C SER A 18 -16.90 -34.29 -10.30
N GLY A 19 -16.30 -35.14 -9.46
CA GLY A 19 -14.93 -34.98 -8.96
C GLY A 19 -13.88 -35.06 -10.06
N GLN A 20 -14.06 -35.97 -11.04
CA GLN A 20 -13.19 -36.07 -12.20
C GLN A 20 -13.22 -34.81 -13.07
N LYS A 21 -14.39 -34.22 -13.30
CA LYS A 21 -14.52 -32.96 -14.04
C LYS A 21 -13.83 -31.79 -13.34
N ILE A 22 -13.96 -31.73 -12.01
CA ILE A 22 -13.27 -30.70 -11.21
C ILE A 22 -11.75 -30.89 -11.29
N LEU A 23 -11.28 -32.14 -11.26
CA LEU A 23 -9.85 -32.44 -11.38
C LEU A 23 -9.30 -31.99 -12.74
N GLU A 24 -10.03 -32.25 -13.83
CA GLU A 24 -9.65 -31.78 -15.17
C GLU A 24 -9.59 -30.24 -15.25
N ASP A 25 -10.58 -29.53 -14.67
CA ASP A 25 -10.57 -28.07 -14.62
C ASP A 25 -9.39 -27.52 -13.81
N ILE A 26 -9.04 -28.16 -12.69
CA ILE A 26 -7.86 -27.81 -11.89
C ILE A 26 -6.58 -28.02 -12.70
N GLU A 27 -6.45 -29.13 -13.42
CA GLU A 27 -5.28 -29.41 -14.27
C GLU A 27 -5.12 -28.36 -15.38
N LEU A 28 -6.22 -27.98 -16.04
CA LEU A 28 -6.22 -26.89 -17.03
C LEU A 28 -5.80 -25.57 -16.39
N LYS A 29 -6.28 -25.29 -15.17
CA LYS A 29 -5.92 -24.05 -14.46
C LYS A 29 -4.45 -24.02 -14.06
N ILE A 30 -3.89 -25.16 -13.67
CA ILE A 30 -2.46 -25.29 -13.37
C ILE A 30 -1.64 -24.94 -14.62
N ALA A 31 -1.95 -25.52 -15.78
CA ALA A 31 -1.25 -25.23 -17.02
C ALA A 31 -1.30 -23.73 -17.39
N GLU A 32 -2.48 -23.11 -17.27
CA GLU A 32 -2.62 -21.66 -17.50
C GLU A 32 -1.77 -20.83 -16.53
N LEU A 33 -1.74 -21.20 -15.25
CA LEU A 33 -0.95 -20.50 -14.24
C LEU A 33 0.56 -20.67 -14.46
N GLU A 34 1.00 -21.81 -14.96
CA GLU A 34 2.41 -22.03 -15.33
C GLU A 34 2.84 -21.10 -16.48
N ASP A 35 2.00 -20.95 -17.51
CA ASP A 35 2.26 -20.02 -18.61
C ASP A 35 2.29 -18.57 -18.14
N ARG A 36 1.32 -18.17 -17.30
CA ARG A 36 1.28 -16.82 -16.70
C ARG A 36 2.52 -16.57 -15.84
N LYS A 37 2.94 -17.55 -15.03
CA LYS A 37 4.15 -17.47 -14.21
C LYS A 37 5.39 -17.30 -15.07
N LYS A 38 5.50 -18.04 -16.18
CA LYS A 38 6.62 -17.93 -17.13
C LYS A 38 6.69 -16.52 -17.73
N SER A 39 5.57 -16.01 -18.25
CA SER A 39 5.50 -14.66 -18.81
C SER A 39 5.89 -13.61 -17.77
N LEU A 40 5.37 -13.70 -16.54
CA LEU A 40 5.72 -12.80 -15.46
C LEU A 40 7.22 -12.86 -15.15
N SER A 41 7.80 -14.06 -15.03
CA SER A 41 9.23 -14.23 -14.75
C SER A 41 10.12 -13.60 -15.83
N GLU A 42 9.70 -13.69 -17.10
CA GLU A 42 10.40 -13.03 -18.20
C GLU A 42 10.30 -11.51 -18.12
N THR A 43 9.12 -10.96 -17.80
CA THR A 43 8.97 -9.51 -17.62
C THR A 43 9.82 -8.99 -16.46
N LEU A 44 9.87 -9.73 -15.36
CA LEU A 44 10.68 -9.36 -14.20
C LEU A 44 12.16 -9.39 -14.53
N LEU A 45 12.63 -10.40 -15.27
CA LEU A 45 14.03 -10.49 -15.69
C LEU A 45 14.42 -9.34 -16.64
N ARG A 46 13.52 -8.95 -17.55
CA ARG A 46 13.74 -7.78 -18.42
C ARG A 46 13.81 -6.48 -17.63
N ILE A 47 12.93 -6.31 -16.63
CA ILE A 47 12.92 -5.11 -15.78
C ILE A 47 14.16 -5.08 -14.89
N SER A 48 14.56 -6.20 -14.28
CA SER A 48 15.76 -6.25 -13.44
C SER A 48 17.00 -5.87 -14.24
N GLY A 49 17.19 -6.43 -15.44
CA GLY A 49 18.33 -6.04 -16.29
C GLY A 49 18.28 -4.57 -16.73
N ALA A 50 17.09 -4.00 -16.95
CA ALA A 50 16.95 -2.58 -17.24
C ALA A 50 17.31 -1.69 -16.04
N ILE A 51 17.02 -2.13 -14.82
CA ILE A 51 17.43 -1.45 -13.59
C ILE A 51 18.94 -1.51 -13.46
N ASP A 52 19.55 -2.69 -13.58
CA ASP A 52 21.00 -2.88 -13.46
C ASP A 52 21.77 -1.94 -14.41
N LEU A 53 21.34 -1.85 -15.68
CA LEU A 53 21.93 -0.94 -16.66
C LEU A 53 21.75 0.54 -16.31
N LEU A 54 20.59 0.90 -15.75
CA LEU A 54 20.34 2.29 -15.33
C LEU A 54 21.13 2.66 -14.09
N GLU A 55 21.31 1.72 -13.15
CA GLU A 55 22.17 1.87 -11.98
C GLU A 55 23.63 2.04 -12.43
N GLU A 56 24.13 1.23 -13.36
CA GLU A 56 25.47 1.41 -13.97
C GLU A 56 25.63 2.79 -14.63
N VAL A 57 24.67 3.24 -15.44
CA VAL A 57 24.70 4.57 -16.08
C VAL A 57 24.60 5.72 -15.07
N LEU A 58 23.92 5.50 -13.94
CA LEU A 58 23.85 6.48 -12.85
C LEU A 58 25.16 6.52 -12.07
N GLU A 59 25.79 5.38 -11.78
CA GLU A 59 27.12 5.30 -11.17
C GLU A 59 28.19 5.95 -12.07
N GLU A 60 28.14 5.75 -13.40
CA GLU A 60 29.03 6.45 -14.35
C GLU A 60 28.81 7.98 -14.40
N LYS A 61 27.62 8.47 -13.99
CA LYS A 61 27.32 9.91 -13.89
C LYS A 61 27.76 10.53 -12.57
N GLU A 62 28.14 9.73 -11.58
CA GLU A 62 28.67 10.23 -10.30
C GLU A 62 30.17 10.54 -10.36
N ASP A 63 30.91 10.08 -11.39
CA ASP A 63 32.34 10.41 -11.59
C ASP A 63 32.60 11.80 -12.24
N VAL A 64 31.57 12.64 -12.43
CA VAL A 64 31.76 14.06 -12.74
C VAL A 64 31.01 14.95 -11.75
N LYS A 65 31.75 15.30 -10.70
CA LYS A 65 31.63 16.45 -9.78
C LYS A 65 30.70 16.30 -8.57
N GLU A 66 31.28 15.73 -7.52
CA GLU A 66 31.48 16.50 -6.30
C GLU A 66 32.37 17.72 -6.60
N SER A 67 31.75 18.89 -6.80
CA SER A 67 32.41 20.19 -6.65
C SER A 67 31.33 21.26 -6.66
N GLU A 68 31.12 21.80 -5.46
CA GLU A 68 30.73 23.19 -5.24
C GLU A 68 29.45 23.66 -5.93
N THR A 69 28.37 23.68 -5.16
CA THR A 69 27.59 24.90 -5.12
C THR A 69 27.30 25.23 -3.66
N THR A 70 28.25 25.96 -3.06
CA THR A 70 27.92 27.11 -2.23
C THR A 70 26.85 27.93 -2.94
N VAL A 71 25.58 27.58 -2.75
CA VAL A 71 24.50 28.53 -2.97
C VAL A 71 24.45 29.33 -1.69
N GLU A 72 25.20 30.42 -1.72
CA GLU A 72 25.05 31.56 -0.85
C GLU A 72 23.58 31.73 -0.51
N THR A 73 23.32 31.84 0.80
CA THR A 73 22.10 32.34 1.41
C THR A 73 21.81 33.75 0.90
N ARG A 74 21.41 33.84 -0.38
CA ARG A 74 20.70 34.96 -0.92
C ARG A 74 19.33 34.88 -0.29
N THR A 75 19.08 35.79 0.64
CA THR A 75 17.75 36.16 1.14
C THR A 75 16.72 36.08 0.02
N ILE A 76 16.07 34.93 -0.11
CA ILE A 76 14.93 34.73 -0.99
C ILE A 76 13.71 34.99 -0.13
N THR A 77 13.19 36.21 -0.23
CA THR A 77 11.78 36.51 0.03
C THR A 77 10.91 35.83 -1.04
N GLY A 78 11.09 34.51 -1.21
CA GLY A 78 10.41 33.66 -2.18
C GLY A 78 9.40 32.83 -1.42
N SER A 79 8.13 33.08 -1.68
CA SER A 79 7.08 32.19 -1.20
C SER A 79 7.11 30.91 -2.05
N VAL A 80 7.31 29.77 -1.40
CA VAL A 80 7.27 28.44 -2.02
C VAL A 80 5.89 27.83 -1.81
N GLU A 81 5.40 27.07 -2.80
CA GLU A 81 4.13 26.36 -2.67
C GLU A 81 4.32 25.08 -1.86
N VAL A 82 3.43 24.89 -0.89
CA VAL A 82 3.47 23.72 -0.02
C VAL A 82 3.04 22.48 -0.81
N PRO A 83 3.90 21.46 -0.97
CA PRO A 83 3.57 20.26 -1.72
C PRO A 83 2.54 19.40 -0.97
N ASN A 84 1.80 18.59 -1.71
CA ASN A 84 0.82 17.68 -1.14
C ASN A 84 1.48 16.37 -0.68
N VAL A 85 1.64 16.21 0.64
CA VAL A 85 2.21 14.99 1.23
C VAL A 85 1.16 14.09 1.90
N MET A 86 -0.12 14.37 1.68
CA MET A 86 -1.22 13.57 2.23
C MET A 86 -1.20 12.14 1.66
N ARG A 87 -1.48 11.15 2.50
CA ARG A 87 -1.43 9.70 2.16
C ARG A 87 -0.06 9.20 1.69
N GLN A 88 1.00 9.95 1.95
CA GLN A 88 2.36 9.48 1.75
C GLN A 88 2.95 8.99 3.08
N PRO A 89 3.92 8.05 3.04
CA PRO A 89 4.69 7.69 4.22
C PRO A 89 5.54 8.88 4.68
N LEU A 90 5.77 8.97 6.00
CA LEU A 90 6.49 10.08 6.63
C LEU A 90 7.85 10.39 5.98
N GLU A 91 8.65 9.38 5.67
CA GLU A 91 9.99 9.55 5.08
C GLU A 91 9.94 10.22 3.70
N LYS A 92 9.02 9.78 2.85
CA LYS A 92 8.83 10.35 1.51
C LYS A 92 8.35 11.79 1.60
N ALA A 93 7.44 12.06 2.53
CA ALA A 93 6.92 13.40 2.76
C ALA A 93 8.00 14.37 3.23
N ILE A 94 8.91 13.94 4.10
CA ILE A 94 10.05 14.76 4.56
C ILE A 94 10.93 15.13 3.36
N LYS A 95 11.31 14.15 2.52
CA LYS A 95 12.08 14.42 1.30
C LYS A 95 11.41 15.42 0.38
N THR A 96 10.11 15.25 0.11
CA THR A 96 9.35 16.17 -0.74
C THR A 96 9.26 17.59 -0.15
N LEU A 97 9.20 17.72 1.19
CA LEU A 97 9.25 19.02 1.85
C LEU A 97 10.63 19.66 1.73
N GLU A 98 11.70 18.90 1.96
CA GLU A 98 13.09 19.36 1.83
C GLU A 98 13.42 19.79 0.40
N GLU A 99 13.00 19.02 -0.61
CA GLU A 99 13.09 19.37 -2.03
C GLU A 99 12.35 20.68 -2.37
N ALA A 100 11.22 20.93 -1.69
CA ALA A 100 10.48 22.18 -1.79
C ALA A 100 11.08 23.31 -0.92
N GLY A 101 12.20 23.08 -0.24
CA GLY A 101 12.81 24.08 0.66
C GLY A 101 11.94 24.40 1.88
N LEU A 102 11.13 23.45 2.34
CA LEU A 102 10.31 23.51 3.54
C LEU A 102 10.84 22.50 4.56
N ILE A 103 10.57 22.73 5.85
CA ILE A 103 11.01 21.82 6.91
C ILE A 103 9.82 21.05 7.49
N ALA A 104 10.04 19.78 7.83
CA ALA A 104 9.09 19.02 8.62
C ALA A 104 9.06 19.62 10.04
N GLY A 105 7.89 20.14 10.42
CA GLY A 105 7.68 20.78 11.71
C GLY A 105 7.23 19.80 12.78
N GLU A 106 6.14 20.16 13.43
CA GLU A 106 5.53 19.32 14.46
C GLU A 106 4.86 18.08 13.82
N ILE A 107 5.29 16.89 14.26
CA ILE A 107 4.71 15.62 13.84
C ILE A 107 3.81 15.10 14.96
N ILE A 108 2.50 15.06 14.71
CA ILE A 108 1.50 14.55 15.66
C ILE A 108 1.06 13.15 15.25
N GLU A 109 1.21 12.20 16.14
CA GLU A 109 0.70 10.85 15.94
C GLU A 109 -0.77 10.74 16.33
N LYS A 110 -1.63 10.40 15.37
CA LYS A 110 -3.03 10.08 15.61
C LYS A 110 -3.22 8.57 15.72
N LYS A 111 -3.40 8.11 16.96
CA LYS A 111 -3.73 6.72 17.30
C LYS A 111 -5.25 6.53 17.19
N GLY A 112 -5.72 5.52 16.47
CA GLY A 112 -7.16 5.23 16.39
C GLY A 112 -7.58 4.32 15.25
N VAL A 113 -8.88 4.35 14.95
CA VAL A 113 -9.47 3.70 13.78
C VAL A 113 -9.07 4.50 12.55
N LEU A 114 -8.33 3.86 11.64
CA LEU A 114 -7.89 4.47 10.40
C LEU A 114 -8.99 4.34 9.32
N PRO A 115 -9.15 5.34 8.45
CA PRO A 115 -10.04 5.23 7.31
C PRO A 115 -9.55 4.14 6.34
N ILE A 116 -10.47 3.55 5.58
CA ILE A 116 -10.18 2.49 4.62
C ILE A 116 -9.14 2.98 3.61
N GLY A 117 -8.07 2.19 3.42
CA GLY A 117 -6.99 2.49 2.48
C GLY A 117 -5.89 3.41 3.02
N VAL A 118 -5.86 3.71 4.32
CA VAL A 118 -4.73 4.40 4.97
C VAL A 118 -3.95 3.42 5.84
N LEU A 119 -2.63 3.36 5.63
CA LEU A 119 -1.72 2.53 6.40
C LEU A 119 -1.19 3.31 7.61
N ALA A 120 -0.73 2.56 8.62
CA ALA A 120 0.01 3.17 9.71
C ALA A 120 1.35 3.70 9.17
N GLY A 121 1.70 4.93 9.53
CA GLY A 121 2.84 5.68 9.00
C GLY A 121 2.47 6.72 7.94
N ASP A 122 1.24 6.68 7.42
CA ASP A 122 0.78 7.64 6.42
C ASP A 122 0.37 8.98 7.02
N ILE A 123 0.55 10.06 6.27
CA ILE A 123 0.10 11.39 6.68
C ILE A 123 -1.41 11.53 6.47
N LEU A 124 -2.12 11.74 7.56
CA LEU A 124 -3.56 12.00 7.62
C LEU A 124 -3.93 13.46 7.42
N ARG A 125 -3.04 14.37 7.81
CA ARG A 125 -3.29 15.80 7.73
C ARG A 125 -1.98 16.58 7.65
N GLN A 126 -2.05 17.69 6.92
CA GLN A 126 -0.95 18.62 6.72
C GLN A 126 -1.46 20.04 6.95
N GLU A 127 -0.67 20.84 7.65
CA GLU A 127 -0.87 22.27 7.82
C GLU A 127 0.46 23.01 7.63
N PRO A 128 0.57 23.98 6.70
CA PRO A 128 -0.46 24.58 5.84
C PRO A 128 -1.08 23.61 4.82
N LYS A 129 -2.24 23.96 4.25
CA LYS A 129 -2.89 23.14 3.22
C LYS A 129 -2.00 23.03 1.97
N PRO A 130 -2.08 21.92 1.21
CA PRO A 130 -1.36 21.79 -0.05
C PRO A 130 -1.71 22.94 -1.01
N GLY A 131 -0.72 23.42 -1.75
CA GLY A 131 -0.82 24.58 -2.65
C GLY A 131 -0.86 25.94 -1.96
N THR A 132 -0.77 25.98 -0.62
CA THR A 132 -0.64 27.26 0.10
C THR A 132 0.77 27.80 -0.13
N LYS A 133 0.86 29.11 -0.39
CA LYS A 133 2.11 29.84 -0.49
C LYS A 133 2.67 30.10 0.92
N SER A 134 3.82 29.51 1.22
CA SER A 134 4.51 29.62 2.50
C SER A 134 5.93 30.16 2.29
N PRO A 135 6.50 30.95 3.21
CA PRO A 135 7.89 31.37 3.07
C PRO A 135 8.82 30.17 3.04
N ALA A 136 9.86 30.22 2.21
CA ALA A 136 10.92 29.21 2.20
C ALA A 136 11.47 29.00 3.63
N GLY A 137 11.67 27.73 4.02
CA GLY A 137 12.10 27.33 5.35
C GLY A 137 10.98 27.24 6.40
N SER A 138 9.72 27.43 6.01
CA SER A 138 8.59 27.28 6.95
C SER A 138 8.38 25.84 7.38
N ALA A 139 7.99 25.68 8.65
CA ALA A 139 7.66 24.39 9.22
C ALA A 139 6.24 23.95 8.85
N VAL A 140 6.13 22.75 8.29
CA VAL A 140 4.85 22.11 7.98
C VAL A 140 4.51 21.11 9.07
N LYS A 141 3.37 21.32 9.72
CA LYS A 141 2.81 20.42 10.73
C LYS A 141 2.16 19.23 10.05
N LEU A 142 2.52 18.03 10.49
CA LEU A 142 2.07 16.76 9.92
C LEU A 142 1.36 15.94 10.98
N VAL A 143 0.23 15.32 10.62
CA VAL A 143 -0.46 14.36 11.47
C VAL A 143 -0.32 12.98 10.85
N VAL A 144 0.32 12.05 11.55
CA VAL A 144 0.65 10.70 11.08
C VAL A 144 -0.32 9.68 11.66
N ALA A 145 -0.77 8.75 10.82
CA ALA A 145 -1.58 7.61 11.22
C ALA A 145 -0.76 6.63 12.04
N VAL A 146 -1.18 6.33 13.27
CA VAL A 146 -0.57 5.26 14.07
C VAL A 146 -1.60 4.18 14.34
N LYS A 147 -1.17 2.92 14.18
CA LYS A 147 -2.01 1.75 14.43
C LYS A 147 -2.46 1.75 15.89
N GLY A 148 -3.75 2.02 16.12
CA GLY A 148 -4.36 1.90 17.44
C GLY A 148 -4.56 0.44 17.85
N LYS A 149 -4.59 0.17 19.16
CA LYS A 149 -5.11 -1.09 19.69
C LYS A 149 -6.64 -1.02 19.62
N PHE A 150 -7.22 -1.53 18.54
CA PHE A 150 -8.68 -1.67 18.46
C PHE A 150 -9.10 -2.82 19.37
N LEU A 151 -9.63 -2.49 20.55
CA LEU A 151 -10.41 -3.43 21.36
C LEU A 151 -11.84 -3.40 20.80
N PRO A 152 -12.37 -4.52 20.28
CA PRO A 152 -13.77 -4.56 19.87
C PRO A 152 -14.66 -4.23 21.07
N PRO A 153 -15.76 -3.48 20.88
CA PRO A 153 -16.74 -3.29 21.93
C PRO A 153 -17.23 -4.67 22.40
N ASP A 154 -17.28 -4.85 23.71
CA ASP A 154 -17.62 -6.11 24.36
C ASP A 154 -18.96 -6.62 23.79
N ARG A 155 -18.95 -7.79 23.14
CA ARG A 155 -20.10 -8.31 22.37
C ARG A 155 -21.26 -8.78 23.26
N ASN A 156 -21.16 -8.57 24.58
CA ASN A 156 -22.14 -9.02 25.57
C ASN A 156 -23.30 -8.05 25.84
N SER A 157 -23.38 -6.90 25.15
CA SER A 157 -24.46 -5.91 25.41
C SER A 157 -25.63 -5.93 24.42
N LEU A 158 -25.72 -6.92 23.51
CA LEU A 158 -26.73 -6.92 22.44
C LEU A 158 -27.71 -8.12 22.46
N CYS A 159 -27.69 -8.97 23.49
CA CYS A 159 -28.52 -10.19 23.53
C CYS A 159 -29.82 -10.11 24.35
N ASP A 160 -30.14 -9.00 25.03
CA ASP A 160 -31.35 -8.95 25.87
C ASP A 160 -32.61 -8.38 25.17
N ALA A 161 -32.56 -8.03 23.89
CA ALA A 161 -33.65 -7.26 23.25
C ALA A 161 -34.55 -8.04 22.27
N TYR A 162 -34.37 -9.35 22.09
CA TYR A 162 -35.10 -10.10 21.04
C TYR A 162 -35.94 -11.31 21.51
N SER A 163 -36.21 -11.47 22.81
CA SER A 163 -37.14 -12.51 23.29
C SER A 163 -38.54 -12.04 23.69
N ASP A 164 -38.85 -10.74 23.68
CA ASP A 164 -40.20 -10.24 24.01
C ASP A 164 -40.87 -9.55 22.82
N ARG A 165 -41.17 -10.31 21.76
CA ARG A 165 -42.25 -9.96 20.82
C ARG A 165 -42.66 -11.17 19.95
N ILE A 166 -43.71 -11.83 20.45
CA ILE A 166 -44.76 -12.59 19.74
C ILE A 166 -44.33 -13.90 19.07
#